data_AF-A0A810NFD4-F1
#
_entry.id   AF-A0A810NFD4-F1
#
_cell.length_a   1.000
_cell.length_b   1.000
_cell.length_c   1.000
_cell.angle_alpha   90.00
_cell.angle_beta   90.00
_cell.angle_gamma   90.00
#
_symmetry.space_group_name_H-M   'P 1'
#
loop_
_entity.id
_entity.type
_entity.pdbx_description
1 polymer ?
#
loop_
_entity_poly.entity_id
_entity_poly.type
_entity_poly.pdbx_seq_one_letter_code
_entity_poly.pdbx_strand_id
1 'polypeptide(L)'
;MPRQRGAGGPGARKKKRKRGAPLWAKLTVTFGAVLMMVAGGALIGLRTVIGDLEGSIQVAEPGILEAEPGAPAEPAGKALDGAFNVLLLGIDTRKGQDLNDARSDTIMVLHVNAAHDQAYLMSLPRDLLVEIPEFKKAKYPGDNEDLVNAAFFHGAQHGGGWSGGLELAAKTVGKLTGLKFKSAAVIDFGGFRTVIDALGSVYMCVEADTKSIHTFVIDGKPTYVPKMSDGAEAANYASRTGNKQYVHKKGCREMEGWEALDFARQRYTVADNAGDYGRQRHQQQLIKAMAKKAGSAGVLTDFGKVRELIQAVGKSMLLSLPAGMDVTDFLFTMKDLASADLVLLKTNAGYYQSIIVNGDYKGEKLDKTTEEMFRAASSDKLGNFVLLNPQVVNNEK
;
A
#
# COMPACT_ATOMS: atom_id res chain seq x y z
N MET A 1 -105.10 34.43 -28.88
CA MET A 1 -105.20 33.69 -27.59
C MET A 1 -104.96 32.21 -27.87
N PRO A 2 -104.43 31.36 -26.95
CA PRO A 2 -103.55 31.52 -25.77
C PRO A 2 -102.18 30.78 -25.98
N ARG A 3 -101.04 31.11 -25.33
CA ARG A 3 -100.56 30.88 -23.95
C ARG A 3 -100.27 29.40 -23.59
N GLN A 4 -98.98 29.03 -23.41
CA GLN A 4 -98.46 28.55 -22.10
C GLN A 4 -96.94 28.31 -22.08
N ARG A 5 -96.37 28.66 -20.92
CA ARG A 5 -94.96 28.55 -20.51
C ARG A 5 -94.66 27.14 -20.01
N GLY A 6 -93.46 26.65 -20.26
CA GLY A 6 -92.84 25.55 -19.52
C GLY A 6 -91.48 25.99 -18.98
N ALA A 7 -91.38 26.12 -17.66
CA ALA A 7 -90.14 26.44 -16.95
C ALA A 7 -89.27 25.18 -16.78
N GLY A 8 -88.00 25.25 -17.16
CA GLY A 8 -86.99 24.23 -16.87
C GLY A 8 -86.04 24.70 -15.77
N GLY A 9 -86.02 24.00 -14.64
CA GLY A 9 -85.24 24.33 -13.44
C GLY A 9 -83.71 24.12 -13.59
N PRO A 10 -82.93 24.52 -12.57
CA PRO A 10 -81.47 24.59 -12.65
C PRO A 10 -80.84 23.19 -12.58
N GLY A 11 -80.01 22.86 -13.57
CA GLY A 11 -79.24 21.60 -13.61
C GLY A 11 -78.23 21.50 -12.46
N ALA A 12 -78.39 20.47 -11.63
CA ALA A 12 -77.43 20.11 -10.59
C ALA A 12 -76.08 19.69 -11.20
N ARG A 13 -75.02 20.44 -10.89
CA ARG A 13 -73.63 20.16 -11.29
C ARG A 13 -73.15 18.87 -10.59
N LYS A 14 -73.11 17.74 -11.29
CA LYS A 14 -72.50 16.48 -10.78
C LYS A 14 -71.00 16.71 -10.51
N LYS A 15 -70.58 16.65 -9.24
CA LYS A 15 -69.16 16.61 -8.85
C LYS A 15 -68.50 15.36 -9.46
N LYS A 16 -67.56 15.56 -10.39
CA LYS A 16 -66.70 14.47 -10.91
C LYS A 16 -65.91 13.86 -9.75
N ARG A 17 -66.23 12.62 -9.37
CA ARG A 17 -65.41 11.81 -8.47
C ARG A 17 -64.05 11.58 -9.15
N LYS A 18 -62.98 12.17 -8.61
CA LYS A 18 -61.61 11.89 -9.07
C LYS A 18 -61.34 10.40 -8.82
N ARG A 19 -61.23 9.60 -9.88
CA ARG A 19 -60.76 8.21 -9.79
C ARG A 19 -59.30 8.26 -9.36
N GLY A 20 -58.99 7.75 -8.17
CA GLY A 20 -57.62 7.67 -7.67
C GLY A 20 -56.78 6.76 -8.55
N ALA A 21 -55.47 7.04 -8.64
CA ALA A 21 -54.54 6.23 -9.42
C ALA A 21 -54.58 4.75 -8.99
N PRO A 22 -54.47 3.81 -9.94
CA PRO A 22 -54.49 2.38 -9.65
C PRO A 22 -53.26 1.99 -8.81
N LEU A 23 -53.42 0.93 -8.01
CA LEU A 23 -52.44 0.54 -6.99
C LEU A 23 -51.07 0.19 -7.59
N TRP A 24 -51.05 -0.40 -8.79
CA TRP A 24 -49.82 -0.68 -9.54
C TRP A 24 -49.04 0.59 -9.88
N ALA A 25 -49.72 1.67 -10.29
CA ALA A 25 -49.08 2.94 -10.62
C ALA A 25 -48.46 3.61 -9.37
N LYS A 26 -49.08 3.44 -8.20
CA LYS A 26 -48.50 3.91 -6.93
C LYS A 26 -47.28 3.08 -6.54
N LEU A 27 -47.30 1.77 -6.77
CA LEU A 27 -46.17 0.88 -6.51
C LEU A 27 -44.98 1.15 -7.45
N THR A 28 -45.20 1.38 -8.75
CA THR A 28 -44.10 1.74 -9.66
C THR A 28 -43.50 3.10 -9.34
N VAL A 29 -44.32 4.10 -8.99
CA VAL A 29 -43.81 5.43 -8.61
C VAL A 29 -43.02 5.38 -7.30
N THR A 30 -43.49 4.62 -6.30
CA THR A 30 -42.76 4.45 -5.03
C THR A 30 -41.46 3.67 -5.23
N PHE A 31 -41.48 2.59 -6.01
CA PHE A 31 -40.27 1.85 -6.36
C PHE A 31 -39.25 2.72 -7.13
N GLY A 32 -39.71 3.48 -8.13
CA GLY A 32 -38.88 4.42 -8.88
C GLY A 32 -38.30 5.53 -8.00
N ALA A 33 -39.08 6.06 -7.06
CA ALA A 33 -38.61 7.06 -6.09
C ALA A 33 -37.56 6.49 -5.12
N VAL A 34 -37.73 5.24 -4.66
CA VAL A 34 -36.73 4.56 -3.83
C VAL A 34 -35.44 4.31 -4.62
N LEU A 35 -35.53 3.83 -5.86
CA LEU A 35 -34.38 3.68 -6.75
C LEU A 35 -33.64 5.01 -6.99
N MET A 36 -34.38 6.09 -7.23
CA MET A 36 -33.81 7.43 -7.40
C MET A 36 -33.16 7.95 -6.11
N MET A 37 -33.74 7.68 -4.95
CA MET A 37 -33.12 8.04 -3.66
C MET A 37 -31.88 7.20 -3.37
N VAL A 38 -31.88 5.91 -3.70
CA VAL A 38 -30.70 5.03 -3.57
C VAL A 38 -29.60 5.47 -4.54
N ALA A 39 -29.92 5.73 -5.81
CA ALA A 39 -28.98 6.21 -6.80
C ALA A 39 -28.44 7.61 -6.48
N GLY A 40 -29.32 8.53 -6.05
CA GLY A 40 -28.95 9.86 -5.60
C GLY A 40 -28.08 9.83 -4.34
N GLY A 41 -28.42 8.98 -3.37
CA GLY A 41 -27.60 8.73 -2.19
C GLY A 41 -26.24 8.13 -2.52
N ALA A 42 -26.18 7.20 -3.48
CA ALA A 42 -24.94 6.62 -3.97
C ALA A 42 -24.06 7.67 -4.68
N LEU A 43 -24.63 8.56 -5.49
CA LEU A 43 -23.92 9.65 -6.16
C LEU A 43 -23.37 10.68 -5.15
N ILE A 44 -24.18 11.07 -4.17
CA ILE A 44 -23.75 11.98 -3.11
C ILE A 44 -22.64 11.34 -2.26
N GLY A 45 -22.79 10.06 -1.92
CA GLY A 45 -21.75 9.28 -1.23
C GLY A 45 -20.46 9.20 -2.04
N LEU A 46 -20.54 8.83 -3.32
CA LEU A 46 -19.36 8.76 -4.18
C LEU A 46 -18.64 10.11 -4.25
N ARG A 47 -19.38 11.22 -4.38
CA ARG A 47 -18.79 12.57 -4.43
C ARG A 47 -18.13 12.98 -3.11
N THR A 48 -18.69 12.62 -1.97
CA THR A 48 -18.05 12.93 -0.67
C THR A 48 -16.78 12.12 -0.46
N VAL A 49 -16.75 10.85 -0.88
CA VAL A 49 -15.52 10.04 -0.85
C VAL A 49 -14.45 10.61 -1.78
N ILE A 50 -14.82 11.05 -2.99
CA ILE A 50 -13.88 11.71 -3.91
C ILE A 50 -13.33 13.02 -3.30
N GLY A 51 -14.17 13.83 -2.67
CA GLY A 51 -13.71 15.05 -2.00
C GLY A 51 -12.77 14.76 -0.81
N ASP A 52 -13.06 13.71 -0.04
CA ASP A 52 -12.19 13.27 1.06
C ASP A 52 -10.86 12.69 0.55
N LEU A 53 -10.87 12.01 -0.62
CA LEU A 53 -9.69 11.49 -1.32
C LEU A 53 -8.73 12.63 -1.70
N GLU A 54 -9.24 13.64 -2.38
CA GLU A 54 -8.44 14.78 -2.84
C GLU A 54 -7.86 15.59 -1.67
N GLY A 55 -8.59 15.71 -0.56
CA GLY A 55 -8.16 16.49 0.60
C GLY A 55 -7.25 15.74 1.60
N SER A 56 -7.26 14.42 1.61
CA SER A 56 -6.56 13.62 2.63
C SER A 56 -5.22 13.05 2.16
N ILE A 57 -4.98 12.94 0.85
CA ILE A 57 -3.82 12.26 0.30
C ILE A 57 -2.68 13.24 0.10
N GLN A 58 -1.55 12.96 0.75
CA GLN A 58 -0.30 13.64 0.46
C GLN A 58 0.26 13.08 -0.86
N VAL A 59 0.09 13.83 -1.94
CA VAL A 59 0.69 13.51 -3.24
C VAL A 59 1.99 14.31 -3.36
N ALA A 60 3.09 13.63 -3.68
CA ALA A 60 4.30 14.30 -4.16
C ALA A 60 3.97 15.06 -5.46
N GLU A 61 4.84 15.97 -5.88
CA GLU A 61 4.63 16.66 -7.16
C GLU A 61 4.39 15.61 -8.28
N PRO A 62 3.26 15.68 -9.02
CA PRO A 62 2.95 14.72 -10.07
C PRO A 62 4.07 14.67 -11.10
N GLY A 63 4.42 13.46 -11.55
CA GLY A 63 5.50 13.24 -12.51
C GLY A 63 6.92 13.40 -11.95
N ILE A 64 7.13 13.48 -10.63
CA ILE A 64 8.48 13.59 -10.03
C ILE A 64 9.42 12.43 -10.39
N LEU A 65 8.88 11.27 -10.77
CA LEU A 65 9.64 10.09 -11.20
C LEU A 65 9.92 10.07 -12.71
N GLU A 66 9.29 10.96 -13.48
CA GLU A 66 9.46 11.05 -14.92
C GLU A 66 10.80 11.73 -15.24
N ALA A 67 11.62 11.05 -16.04
CA ALA A 67 12.98 11.50 -16.33
C ALA A 67 13.06 12.73 -17.25
N GLU A 68 11.95 13.12 -17.88
CA GLU A 68 11.89 14.15 -18.92
C GLU A 68 10.94 15.28 -18.48
N PRO A 69 11.45 16.50 -18.20
CA PRO A 69 10.62 17.68 -18.02
C PRO A 69 9.78 17.91 -19.29
N GLY A 70 8.46 17.73 -19.21
CA GLY A 70 7.56 17.91 -20.35
C GLY A 70 7.18 16.63 -21.09
N ALA A 71 7.38 15.45 -20.49
CA ALA A 71 6.66 14.25 -20.93
C ALA A 71 5.15 14.58 -21.04
N PRO A 72 4.45 14.17 -22.11
CA PRO A 72 3.04 14.43 -22.24
C PRO A 72 2.33 13.87 -21.02
N ALA A 73 1.56 14.71 -20.31
CA ALA A 73 0.69 14.24 -19.25
C ALA A 73 -0.12 13.06 -19.78
N GLU A 74 -0.13 11.95 -19.05
CA GLU A 74 -1.02 10.83 -19.37
C GLU A 74 -2.45 11.45 -19.39
N PRO A 75 -3.23 11.25 -20.48
CA PRO A 75 -4.57 11.82 -20.56
C PRO A 75 -5.36 11.39 -19.33
N ALA A 76 -5.96 12.36 -18.61
CA ALA A 76 -6.82 12.07 -17.47
C ALA A 76 -7.86 10.99 -17.85
N GLY A 77 -7.97 9.92 -17.07
CA GLY A 77 -8.83 8.78 -17.36
C GLY A 77 -8.21 7.64 -18.20
N LYS A 78 -6.93 7.69 -18.58
CA LYS A 78 -6.22 6.47 -19.02
C LYS A 78 -5.63 5.74 -17.82
N ALA A 79 -6.20 4.57 -17.51
CA ALA A 79 -5.57 3.58 -16.64
C ALA A 79 -4.14 3.31 -17.12
N LEU A 80 -3.21 2.99 -16.21
CA LEU A 80 -1.78 2.78 -16.50
C LEU A 80 -1.59 1.81 -17.68
N ASP A 81 -1.41 2.33 -18.90
CA ASP A 81 -1.32 1.49 -20.10
C ASP A 81 -0.03 0.64 -20.07
N GLY A 82 -0.15 -0.65 -20.41
CA GLY A 82 0.94 -1.62 -20.45
C GLY A 82 1.44 -2.06 -19.07
N ALA A 83 2.59 -2.74 -19.06
CA ALA A 83 3.21 -3.19 -17.82
C ALA A 83 3.83 -1.99 -17.08
N PHE A 84 3.76 -2.01 -15.75
CA PHE A 84 4.28 -0.92 -14.94
C PHE A 84 4.87 -1.40 -13.61
N ASN A 85 5.71 -0.54 -13.02
CA ASN A 85 6.31 -0.79 -11.72
C ASN A 85 5.95 0.33 -10.74
N VAL A 86 5.66 -0.05 -9.50
CA VAL A 86 5.49 0.84 -8.36
C VAL A 86 6.56 0.55 -7.32
N LEU A 87 7.32 1.57 -6.93
CA LEU A 87 8.26 1.45 -5.81
C LEU A 87 7.53 1.65 -4.49
N LEU A 88 7.71 0.77 -3.52
CA LEU A 88 7.14 0.86 -2.19
C LEU A 88 8.27 0.95 -1.16
N LEU A 89 8.29 2.02 -0.37
CA LEU A 89 9.28 2.26 0.67
C LEU A 89 8.62 2.26 2.05
N GLY A 90 9.21 1.53 2.99
CA GLY A 90 8.91 1.61 4.41
C GLY A 90 10.06 2.26 5.14
N ILE A 91 9.82 3.40 5.79
CA ILE A 91 10.86 4.12 6.54
C ILE A 91 10.68 3.96 8.05
N ASP A 92 11.79 3.81 8.77
CA ASP A 92 11.78 3.87 10.23
C ASP A 92 11.97 5.31 10.69
N THR A 93 10.92 6.12 10.56
CA THR A 93 10.85 7.44 11.19
C THR A 93 10.01 7.36 12.45
N ARG A 94 10.57 7.78 13.58
CA ARG A 94 9.83 7.84 14.84
C ARG A 94 9.07 9.16 14.92
N LYS A 95 7.88 9.17 15.53
CA LYS A 95 7.15 10.43 15.80
C LYS A 95 8.07 11.44 16.50
N GLY A 96 8.28 12.59 15.85
CA GLY A 96 9.13 13.66 16.36
C GLY A 96 10.63 13.53 16.04
N GLN A 97 11.05 12.54 15.23
CA GLN A 97 12.37 12.57 14.62
C GLN A 97 12.38 13.40 13.35
N ASP A 98 13.48 14.14 13.22
CA ASP A 98 13.82 14.91 12.05
C ASP A 98 14.05 13.98 10.85
N LEU A 99 13.83 14.48 9.65
CA LEU A 99 14.09 13.76 8.38
C LEU A 99 15.55 13.29 8.27
N ASN A 100 16.40 13.82 9.14
CA ASN A 100 17.82 13.56 9.30
C ASN A 100 18.19 12.15 9.80
N ASP A 101 17.25 11.24 10.03
CA ASP A 101 17.54 9.82 10.30
C ASP A 101 16.72 8.85 9.44
N ALA A 102 15.93 9.35 8.49
CA ALA A 102 14.96 8.56 7.73
C ALA A 102 15.63 7.64 6.70
N ARG A 103 15.89 6.38 7.08
CA ARG A 103 16.34 5.32 6.15
C ARG A 103 15.20 4.40 5.75
N SER A 104 15.28 3.87 4.53
CA SER A 104 14.31 2.89 4.03
C SER A 104 14.69 1.49 4.47
N ASP A 105 13.96 0.98 5.47
CA ASP A 105 14.17 -0.35 6.03
C ASP A 105 13.39 -1.44 5.28
N THR A 106 12.50 -1.01 4.40
CA THR A 106 11.72 -1.84 3.48
C THR A 106 11.80 -1.21 2.11
N ILE A 107 12.26 -1.97 1.12
CA ILE A 107 12.32 -1.55 -0.28
C ILE A 107 11.67 -2.65 -1.09
N MET A 108 10.52 -2.36 -1.70
CA MET A 108 9.82 -3.33 -2.54
C MET A 108 9.44 -2.73 -3.88
N VAL A 109 9.32 -3.60 -4.87
CA VAL A 109 8.81 -3.27 -6.19
C VAL A 109 7.58 -4.11 -6.45
N LEU A 110 6.45 -3.45 -6.68
CA LEU A 110 5.26 -4.05 -7.24
C LEU A 110 5.37 -3.95 -8.77
N HIS A 111 5.45 -5.09 -9.45
CA HIS A 111 5.38 -5.18 -10.89
C HIS A 111 4.02 -5.70 -11.31
N VAL A 112 3.40 -5.04 -12.27
CA VAL A 112 2.11 -5.41 -12.85
C VAL A 112 2.32 -5.62 -14.35
N ASN A 113 1.90 -6.78 -14.85
CA ASN A 113 2.07 -7.14 -16.26
C ASN A 113 1.15 -6.33 -17.18
N ALA A 114 1.39 -6.34 -18.50
CA ALA A 114 0.60 -5.51 -19.41
C ALA A 114 -0.89 -5.87 -19.50
N ALA A 115 -1.28 -7.08 -19.13
CA ALA A 115 -2.67 -7.52 -19.08
C ALA A 115 -3.39 -7.11 -17.78
N HIS A 116 -2.65 -6.60 -16.78
CA HIS A 116 -3.15 -6.26 -15.44
C HIS A 116 -3.86 -7.40 -14.71
N ASP A 117 -3.59 -8.65 -15.09
CA ASP A 117 -4.17 -9.85 -14.48
C ASP A 117 -3.20 -10.54 -13.50
N GLN A 118 -1.94 -10.09 -13.45
CA GLN A 118 -0.93 -10.65 -12.58
C GLN A 118 -0.03 -9.55 -11.98
N ALA A 119 0.17 -9.63 -10.66
CA ALA A 119 1.05 -8.75 -9.91
C ALA A 119 2.13 -9.54 -9.17
N TYR A 120 3.33 -8.98 -9.10
CA TYR A 120 4.49 -9.55 -8.41
C TYR A 120 5.06 -8.54 -7.44
N LEU A 121 5.28 -8.95 -6.19
CA LEU A 121 5.93 -8.13 -5.16
C LEU A 121 7.34 -8.64 -4.91
N MET A 122 8.34 -7.85 -5.28
CA MET A 122 9.77 -8.17 -5.14
C MET A 122 10.38 -7.32 -4.03
N SER A 123 11.05 -7.93 -3.04
CA SER A 123 11.76 -7.19 -1.99
C SER A 123 13.25 -7.07 -2.27
N LEU A 124 13.80 -5.88 -2.13
CA LEU A 124 15.23 -5.63 -2.22
C LEU A 124 15.86 -5.65 -0.82
N PRO A 125 17.04 -6.26 -0.63
CA PRO A 125 17.79 -6.14 0.61
C PRO A 125 18.17 -4.69 0.85
N ARG A 126 17.92 -4.19 2.06
CA ARG A 126 18.19 -2.80 2.40
C ARG A 126 19.69 -2.47 2.49
N ASP A 127 20.53 -3.49 2.63
CA ASP A 127 21.99 -3.37 2.74
C ASP A 127 22.68 -3.62 1.39
N LEU A 128 21.98 -3.57 0.25
CA LEU A 128 22.63 -3.65 -1.06
C LEU A 128 23.61 -2.48 -1.24
N LEU A 129 24.84 -2.78 -1.62
CA LEU A 129 25.87 -1.81 -1.96
C LEU A 129 25.68 -1.36 -3.40
N VAL A 130 25.44 -0.07 -3.60
CA VAL A 130 25.02 0.50 -4.88
C VAL A 130 25.68 1.85 -5.15
N GLU A 131 25.63 2.28 -6.41
CA GLU A 131 25.88 3.68 -6.76
C GLU A 131 24.59 4.49 -6.55
N ILE A 132 24.65 5.51 -5.69
CA ILE A 132 23.59 6.49 -5.49
C ILE A 132 23.93 7.72 -6.36
N PRO A 133 23.10 8.06 -7.36
CA PRO A 133 23.44 9.14 -8.29
C PRO A 133 23.43 10.52 -7.61
N GLU A 134 24.11 11.48 -8.24
CA GLU A 134 24.04 12.90 -7.86
C GLU A 134 22.57 13.35 -7.79
N PHE A 135 22.24 14.13 -6.75
CA PHE A 135 20.90 14.66 -6.57
C PHE A 135 20.90 16.14 -6.17
N LYS A 136 20.76 16.99 -7.20
CA LYS A 136 20.83 18.46 -7.09
C LYS A 136 19.80 19.05 -6.13
N LYS A 137 18.57 18.52 -6.10
CA LYS A 137 17.50 19.02 -5.21
C LYS A 137 17.90 18.95 -3.73
N ALA A 138 18.65 17.92 -3.34
CA ALA A 138 19.16 17.74 -1.99
C ALA A 138 20.65 18.12 -1.83
N LYS A 139 21.26 18.76 -2.85
CA LYS A 139 22.70 19.08 -2.89
C LYS A 139 23.61 17.88 -2.59
N TYR A 140 23.15 16.68 -2.93
CA TYR A 140 23.90 15.45 -2.72
C TYR A 140 24.81 15.20 -3.94
N PRO A 141 26.14 15.08 -3.76
CA PRO A 141 27.10 14.96 -4.86
C PRO A 141 27.05 13.60 -5.57
N GLY A 142 26.33 12.62 -5.02
CA GLY A 142 26.41 11.22 -5.45
C GLY A 142 27.44 10.44 -4.64
N ASP A 143 27.28 9.13 -4.60
CA ASP A 143 28.26 8.19 -4.04
C ASP A 143 28.31 6.93 -4.92
N ASN A 144 29.52 6.46 -5.20
CA ASN A 144 29.73 5.27 -6.00
C ASN A 144 29.54 3.98 -5.20
N GLU A 145 29.60 4.06 -3.87
CA GLU A 145 29.55 2.91 -2.99
C GLU A 145 28.86 3.26 -1.66
N ASP A 146 27.53 3.17 -1.63
CA ASP A 146 26.73 3.33 -0.41
C ASP A 146 25.59 2.29 -0.35
N LEU A 147 24.98 2.12 0.82
CA LEU A 147 23.86 1.21 1.01
C LEU A 147 22.59 1.81 0.41
N VAL A 148 21.83 1.00 -0.32
CA VAL A 148 20.60 1.44 -1.02
C VAL A 148 19.58 2.09 -0.07
N ASN A 149 19.53 1.67 1.20
CA ASN A 149 18.63 2.26 2.19
C ASN A 149 18.92 3.73 2.53
N ALA A 150 20.13 4.21 2.25
CA ALA A 150 20.56 5.59 2.47
C ALA A 150 20.06 6.54 1.37
N ALA A 151 19.63 6.03 0.20
CA ALA A 151 19.18 6.88 -0.90
C ALA A 151 18.01 7.80 -0.51
N PHE A 152 17.04 7.29 0.25
CA PHE A 152 15.93 8.11 0.76
C PHE A 152 16.43 9.22 1.69
N PHE A 153 17.31 8.86 2.62
CA PHE A 153 17.91 9.79 3.56
C PHE A 153 18.61 10.93 2.82
N HIS A 154 19.52 10.61 1.91
CA HIS A 154 20.28 11.61 1.13
C HIS A 154 19.37 12.50 0.30
N GLY A 155 18.31 11.94 -0.29
CA GLY A 155 17.35 12.70 -1.10
C GLY A 155 16.44 13.61 -0.28
N ALA A 156 16.21 13.29 1.00
CA ALA A 156 15.39 14.09 1.91
C ALA A 156 16.12 15.31 2.48
N GLN A 157 17.45 15.34 2.36
CA GLN A 157 18.29 16.40 2.91
C GLN A 157 18.14 17.75 2.20
N HIS A 158 18.62 18.80 2.87
CA HIS A 158 18.77 20.16 2.32
C HIS A 158 17.49 20.74 1.68
N GLY A 159 16.32 20.39 2.21
CA GLY A 159 15.02 20.85 1.71
C GLY A 159 14.37 19.93 0.68
N GLY A 160 14.96 18.76 0.37
CA GLY A 160 14.36 17.76 -0.51
C GLY A 160 13.10 17.11 0.07
N GLY A 161 13.04 16.95 1.40
CA GLY A 161 11.87 16.39 2.08
C GLY A 161 11.55 14.95 1.65
N TRP A 162 10.37 14.45 2.00
CA TRP A 162 9.98 13.09 1.63
C TRP A 162 9.91 12.90 0.11
N SER A 163 9.51 13.92 -0.65
CA SER A 163 9.44 13.88 -2.11
C SER A 163 10.82 13.69 -2.75
N GLY A 164 11.83 14.44 -2.29
CA GLY A 164 13.20 14.30 -2.74
C GLY A 164 13.81 12.95 -2.34
N GLY A 165 13.51 12.47 -1.13
CA GLY A 165 13.91 11.14 -0.67
C GLY A 165 13.32 10.03 -1.53
N LEU A 166 12.03 10.11 -1.84
CA LEU A 166 11.34 9.15 -2.71
C LEU A 166 11.92 9.17 -4.13
N GLU A 167 12.17 10.36 -4.69
CA GLU A 167 12.75 10.51 -6.02
C GLU A 167 14.16 9.91 -6.12
N LEU A 168 15.04 10.21 -5.17
CA LEU A 168 16.41 9.68 -5.18
C LEU A 168 16.42 8.16 -4.98
N ALA A 169 15.58 7.64 -4.09
CA ALA A 169 15.41 6.20 -3.92
C ALA A 169 14.93 5.52 -5.23
N ALA A 170 13.94 6.09 -5.92
CA ALA A 170 13.48 5.56 -7.20
C ALA A 170 14.55 5.60 -8.29
N LYS A 171 15.33 6.69 -8.38
CA LYS A 171 16.47 6.78 -9.32
C LYS A 171 17.53 5.73 -9.02
N THR A 172 17.86 5.53 -7.75
CA THR A 172 18.86 4.57 -7.29
C THR A 172 18.42 3.14 -7.60
N VAL A 173 17.21 2.76 -7.20
CA VAL A 173 16.66 1.43 -7.46
C VAL A 173 16.46 1.19 -8.96
N GLY A 174 16.02 2.21 -9.70
CA GLY A 174 15.86 2.13 -11.15
C GLY A 174 17.18 1.89 -11.86
N LYS A 175 18.25 2.56 -11.43
CA LYS A 175 19.61 2.34 -11.94
C LYS A 175 20.15 0.95 -11.61
N LEU A 176 19.93 0.47 -10.38
CA LEU A 176 20.33 -0.87 -9.95
C LEU A 176 19.63 -1.98 -10.74
N THR A 177 18.32 -1.86 -10.94
CA THR A 177 17.47 -2.94 -11.45
C THR A 177 17.16 -2.85 -12.94
N GLY A 178 17.35 -1.68 -13.54
CA GLY A 178 16.90 -1.37 -14.91
C GLY A 178 15.39 -1.12 -15.01
N LEU A 179 14.67 -1.06 -13.90
CA LEU A 179 13.23 -0.80 -13.88
C LEU A 179 12.93 0.69 -14.00
N LYS A 180 11.82 1.00 -14.68
CA LYS A 180 11.21 2.32 -14.70
C LYS A 180 9.98 2.30 -13.81
N PHE A 181 9.89 3.25 -12.88
CA PHE A 181 8.77 3.38 -11.97
C PHE A 181 7.77 4.39 -12.51
N LYS A 182 6.52 3.96 -12.72
CA LYS A 182 5.41 4.87 -13.03
C LYS A 182 4.88 5.55 -11.77
N SER A 183 5.02 4.91 -10.62
CA SER A 183 4.58 5.44 -9.34
C SER A 183 5.53 5.01 -8.22
N ALA A 184 5.49 5.73 -7.11
CA ALA A 184 6.17 5.31 -5.90
C ALA A 184 5.36 5.72 -4.68
N ALA A 185 5.47 4.96 -3.60
CA ALA A 185 4.83 5.27 -2.34
C ALA A 185 5.81 5.08 -1.19
N VAL A 186 5.73 5.95 -0.19
CA VAL A 186 6.48 5.81 1.06
C VAL A 186 5.56 5.98 2.26
N ILE A 187 5.77 5.11 3.24
CA ILE A 187 4.96 5.03 4.47
C ILE A 187 5.89 4.74 5.65
N ASP A 188 5.58 5.33 6.81
CA ASP A 188 6.29 5.03 8.06
C ASP A 188 5.54 3.98 8.90
N PHE A 189 6.16 3.52 9.98
CA PHE A 189 5.55 2.53 10.88
C PHE A 189 4.26 3.01 11.55
N GLY A 190 4.17 4.30 11.88
CA GLY A 190 2.95 4.89 12.43
C GLY A 190 1.81 4.81 11.41
N GLY A 191 2.14 5.10 10.16
CA GLY A 191 1.25 5.02 9.03
C GLY A 191 0.74 3.61 8.76
N PHE A 192 1.64 2.62 8.75
CA PHE A 192 1.23 1.21 8.61
C PHE A 192 0.21 0.81 9.67
N ARG A 193 0.47 1.16 10.93
CA ARG A 193 -0.48 0.89 12.01
C ARG A 193 -1.83 1.57 11.76
N THR A 194 -1.83 2.85 11.38
CA THR A 194 -3.07 3.59 11.10
C THR A 194 -3.89 2.95 9.98
N VAL A 195 -3.25 2.44 8.93
CA VAL A 195 -3.95 1.74 7.85
C VAL A 195 -4.51 0.39 8.32
N ILE A 196 -3.75 -0.39 9.09
CA ILE A 196 -4.22 -1.69 9.59
C ILE A 196 -5.35 -1.51 10.62
N ASP A 197 -5.26 -0.51 11.48
CA ASP A 197 -6.30 -0.19 12.46
C ASP A 197 -7.60 0.20 11.75
N ALA A 198 -7.54 0.93 10.63
CA ALA A 198 -8.70 1.24 9.77
C ALA A 198 -9.28 0.00 9.06
N LEU A 199 -8.44 -0.98 8.72
CA LEU A 199 -8.87 -2.30 8.25
C LEU A 199 -9.44 -3.18 9.39
N GLY A 200 -9.21 -2.79 10.64
CA GLY A 200 -9.52 -3.52 11.87
C GLY A 200 -8.50 -4.61 12.19
N SER A 201 -8.17 -5.46 11.21
CA SER A 201 -7.21 -6.57 11.36
C SER A 201 -6.76 -7.11 10.00
N VAL A 202 -5.64 -7.81 9.99
CA VAL A 202 -5.11 -8.50 8.81
C VAL A 202 -4.82 -9.96 9.11
N TYR A 203 -5.16 -10.85 8.17
CA TYR A 203 -4.90 -12.28 8.31
C TYR A 203 -3.46 -12.60 7.88
N MET A 204 -2.64 -13.04 8.84
CA MET A 204 -1.22 -13.34 8.63
C MET A 204 -0.85 -14.72 9.20
N CYS A 205 0.19 -15.33 8.65
CA CYS A 205 0.66 -16.66 9.04
C CYS A 205 2.07 -16.58 9.61
N VAL A 206 2.21 -16.97 10.87
CA VAL A 206 3.50 -17.11 11.54
C VAL A 206 4.06 -18.49 11.26
N GLU A 207 5.19 -18.58 10.57
CA GLU A 207 5.79 -19.85 10.15
C GLU A 207 6.41 -20.65 11.31
N ALA A 208 6.97 -19.92 12.28
CA ALA A 208 7.57 -20.45 13.50
C ALA A 208 7.46 -19.45 14.66
N ASP A 209 7.47 -19.97 15.89
CA ASP A 209 7.43 -19.15 17.11
C ASP A 209 8.51 -18.06 17.08
N THR A 210 8.07 -16.81 16.94
CA THR A 210 8.94 -15.64 16.76
C THR A 210 8.87 -14.75 17.99
N LYS A 211 9.98 -14.60 18.71
CA LYS A 211 10.06 -13.70 19.88
C LYS A 211 10.24 -12.26 19.42
N SER A 212 9.43 -11.35 19.95
CA SER A 212 9.61 -9.92 19.72
C SER A 212 10.83 -9.39 20.46
N ILE A 213 11.66 -8.60 19.77
CA ILE A 213 12.70 -7.81 20.42
C ILE A 213 12.18 -6.48 20.97
N HIS A 214 10.94 -6.08 20.67
CA HIS A 214 10.41 -4.78 21.07
C HIS A 214 9.16 -4.87 21.95
N THR A 215 8.50 -6.02 22.01
CA THR A 215 7.25 -6.18 22.75
C THR A 215 7.42 -7.19 23.88
N PHE A 216 6.99 -6.80 25.07
CA PHE A 216 7.06 -7.60 26.29
C PHE A 216 5.67 -7.74 26.90
N VAL A 217 5.46 -8.81 27.65
CA VAL A 217 4.26 -8.99 28.48
C VAL A 217 4.51 -8.29 29.80
N ILE A 218 3.94 -7.09 29.95
CA ILE A 218 4.01 -6.27 31.17
C ILE A 218 2.58 -6.20 31.73
N ASP A 219 2.40 -6.60 32.99
CA ASP A 219 1.07 -6.68 33.64
C ASP A 219 0.04 -7.49 32.83
N GLY A 220 0.50 -8.58 32.21
CA GLY A 220 -0.32 -9.45 31.38
C GLY A 220 -0.69 -8.89 30.00
N LYS A 221 -0.15 -7.72 29.61
CA LYS A 221 -0.46 -7.07 28.34
C LYS A 221 0.78 -6.90 27.45
N PRO A 222 0.65 -7.11 26.13
CA PRO A 222 1.71 -6.77 25.18
C PRO A 222 2.01 -5.27 25.22
N THR A 223 3.23 -4.91 25.57
CA THR A 223 3.70 -3.53 25.72
C THR A 223 4.97 -3.31 24.91
N TYR A 224 4.96 -2.29 24.06
CA TYR A 224 6.12 -1.88 23.28
C TYR A 224 7.14 -1.17 24.17
N VAL A 225 8.39 -1.62 24.11
CA VAL A 225 9.54 -1.04 24.79
C VAL A 225 10.49 -0.48 23.73
N PRO A 226 10.69 0.85 23.68
CA PRO A 226 11.55 1.47 22.68
C PRO A 226 13.03 1.21 22.99
N LYS A 227 13.89 1.54 22.02
CA LYS A 227 15.37 1.47 22.13
C LYS A 227 15.90 0.06 22.38
N MET A 228 15.33 -0.93 21.70
CA MET A 228 15.96 -2.24 21.60
C MET A 228 16.62 -2.39 20.24
N SER A 229 17.92 -2.61 20.25
CA SER A 229 18.75 -2.72 19.06
C SER A 229 18.82 -4.16 18.55
N ASP A 230 18.81 -5.14 19.45
CA ASP A 230 18.95 -6.55 19.12
C ASP A 230 18.30 -7.48 20.17
N GLY A 231 18.46 -8.79 19.93
CA GLY A 231 17.95 -9.82 20.83
C GLY A 231 18.71 -9.92 22.16
N ALA A 232 19.97 -9.48 22.23
CA ALA A 232 20.76 -9.49 23.46
C ALA A 232 20.28 -8.39 24.42
N GLU A 233 20.02 -7.19 23.91
CA GLU A 233 19.41 -6.11 24.67
C GLU A 233 18.01 -6.50 25.16
N ALA A 234 17.21 -7.15 24.31
CA ALA A 234 15.91 -7.66 24.70
C ALA A 234 16.00 -8.73 25.81
N ALA A 235 16.96 -9.65 25.71
CA ALA A 235 17.21 -10.66 26.74
C ALA A 235 17.69 -10.03 28.07
N ASN A 236 18.58 -9.04 28.00
CA ASN A 236 19.07 -8.31 29.16
C ASN A 236 17.94 -7.54 29.87
N TYR A 237 17.06 -6.90 29.10
CA TYR A 237 15.87 -6.25 29.67
C TYR A 237 14.93 -7.27 30.34
N ALA A 238 14.66 -8.41 29.69
CA ALA A 238 13.84 -9.48 30.26
C ALA A 238 14.43 -9.99 31.58
N SER A 239 15.74 -10.22 31.63
CA SER A 239 16.43 -10.67 32.84
C SER A 239 16.39 -9.64 33.97
N ARG A 240 16.51 -8.34 33.66
CA ARG A 240 16.53 -7.28 34.67
C ARG A 240 15.15 -6.95 35.23
N THR A 241 14.10 -7.09 34.42
CA THR A 241 12.73 -6.70 34.80
C THR A 241 11.83 -7.86 35.19
N GLY A 242 12.20 -9.10 34.81
CA GLY A 242 11.33 -10.27 34.92
C GLY A 242 10.22 -10.31 33.85
N ASN A 243 10.10 -9.28 33.01
CA ASN A 243 9.12 -9.24 31.93
C ASN A 243 9.51 -10.21 30.82
N LYS A 244 8.55 -11.00 30.35
CA LYS A 244 8.79 -11.96 29.26
C LYS A 244 8.63 -11.27 27.91
N GLN A 245 9.50 -11.58 26.95
CA GLN A 245 9.29 -11.18 25.57
C GLN A 245 7.97 -11.76 25.04
N TYR A 246 7.22 -10.96 24.29
CA TYR A 246 6.06 -11.44 23.57
C TYR A 246 6.49 -12.44 22.48
N VAL A 247 5.70 -13.49 22.29
CA VAL A 247 6.00 -14.54 21.30
C VAL A 247 4.84 -14.64 20.34
N HIS A 248 5.10 -14.32 19.08
CA HIS A 248 4.20 -14.62 17.97
C HIS A 248 4.21 -16.12 17.77
N LYS A 249 3.12 -16.78 18.16
CA LYS A 249 3.00 -18.23 18.03
C LYS A 249 2.83 -18.65 16.57
N LYS A 250 3.41 -19.79 16.21
CA LYS A 250 3.20 -20.42 14.90
C LYS A 250 1.71 -20.58 14.61
N GLY A 251 1.31 -20.33 13.36
CA GLY A 251 -0.05 -20.48 12.86
C GLY A 251 -0.60 -19.21 12.24
N CYS A 252 -1.72 -19.37 11.53
CA CYS A 252 -2.40 -18.27 10.86
C CYS A 252 -3.52 -17.69 11.74
N ARG A 253 -3.58 -16.36 11.83
CA ARG A 253 -4.58 -15.64 12.63
C ARG A 253 -4.81 -14.23 12.10
N GLU A 254 -5.95 -13.64 12.48
CA GLU A 254 -6.15 -12.20 12.37
C GLU A 254 -5.24 -11.51 13.40
N MET A 255 -4.49 -10.52 12.93
CA MET A 255 -3.60 -9.69 13.74
C MET A 255 -4.10 -8.24 13.71
N GLU A 256 -4.14 -7.62 14.89
CA GLU A 256 -4.40 -6.18 15.03
C GLU A 256 -3.20 -5.36 14.55
N GLY A 257 -3.37 -4.04 14.35
CA GLY A 257 -2.32 -3.19 13.79
C GLY A 257 -1.00 -3.18 14.55
N TRP A 258 -1.05 -3.28 15.88
CA TRP A 258 0.18 -3.37 16.68
C TRP A 258 0.88 -4.73 16.52
N GLU A 259 0.13 -5.84 16.46
CA GLU A 259 0.68 -7.20 16.39
C GLU A 259 1.27 -7.46 15.01
N ALA A 260 0.54 -7.10 13.96
CA ALA A 260 0.96 -7.22 12.57
C ALA A 260 2.23 -6.40 12.30
N LEU A 261 2.28 -5.15 12.79
CA LEU A 261 3.46 -4.30 12.66
C LEU A 261 4.64 -4.84 13.47
N ASP A 262 4.42 -5.31 14.69
CA ASP A 262 5.50 -5.91 15.49
C ASP A 262 6.06 -7.15 14.81
N PHE A 263 5.20 -8.05 14.32
CA PHE A 263 5.61 -9.27 13.62
C PHE A 263 6.40 -8.97 12.34
N ALA A 264 5.92 -8.02 11.52
CA ALA A 264 6.58 -7.58 10.29
C ALA A 264 7.96 -6.93 10.52
N ARG A 265 8.29 -6.53 11.74
CA ARG A 265 9.60 -5.94 12.11
C ARG A 265 10.60 -6.95 12.65
N GLN A 266 10.19 -8.20 12.95
CA GLN A 266 11.08 -9.19 13.55
C GLN A 266 12.09 -9.75 12.54
N ARG A 267 13.35 -9.91 12.98
CA ARG A 267 14.49 -10.38 12.17
C ARG A 267 15.18 -11.62 12.75
N TYR A 268 15.35 -11.68 14.07
CA TYR A 268 16.35 -12.53 14.72
C TYR A 268 15.83 -13.88 15.25
N THR A 269 14.51 -14.04 15.29
CA THR A 269 13.83 -15.20 15.89
C THR A 269 12.89 -15.88 14.90
N VAL A 270 13.13 -15.64 13.61
CA VAL A 270 12.37 -16.21 12.48
C VAL A 270 12.92 -17.61 12.17
N ALA A 271 12.07 -18.48 11.62
CA ALA A 271 12.51 -19.78 11.09
C ALA A 271 13.78 -19.62 10.22
N ASP A 272 14.66 -20.62 10.29
CA ASP A 272 15.85 -20.77 9.43
C ASP A 272 16.98 -19.72 9.58
N ASN A 273 17.01 -18.93 10.67
CA ASN A 273 17.99 -17.86 10.87
C ASN A 273 18.07 -16.87 9.68
N ALA A 274 16.97 -16.71 8.95
CA ALA A 274 16.91 -15.95 7.70
C ALA A 274 17.13 -14.43 7.85
N GLY A 275 17.24 -13.94 9.09
CA GLY A 275 17.60 -12.55 9.40
C GLY A 275 16.69 -11.54 8.68
N ASP A 276 17.30 -10.71 7.84
CA ASP A 276 16.64 -9.68 7.05
C ASP A 276 15.72 -10.25 5.98
N TYR A 277 16.09 -11.35 5.34
CA TYR A 277 15.23 -12.02 4.36
C TYR A 277 13.98 -12.60 5.04
N GLY A 278 14.08 -13.03 6.31
CA GLY A 278 12.91 -13.38 7.13
C GLY A 278 11.97 -12.18 7.32
N ARG A 279 12.52 -11.02 7.68
CA ARG A 279 11.76 -9.77 7.81
C ARG A 279 11.09 -9.36 6.50
N GLN A 280 11.81 -9.42 5.37
CA GLN A 280 11.25 -9.11 4.05
C GLN A 280 10.03 -9.98 3.75
N ARG A 281 10.08 -11.29 4.06
CA ARG A 281 8.93 -12.19 3.90
C ARG A 281 7.73 -11.75 4.75
N HIS A 282 7.94 -11.40 6.02
CA HIS A 282 6.84 -10.92 6.86
C HIS A 282 6.24 -9.61 6.35
N GLN A 283 7.07 -8.68 5.85
CA GLN A 283 6.62 -7.42 5.28
C GLN A 283 5.80 -7.66 3.99
N GLN A 284 6.25 -8.58 3.12
CA GLN A 284 5.49 -8.94 1.91
C GLN A 284 4.15 -9.58 2.25
N GLN A 285 4.13 -10.48 3.24
CA GLN A 285 2.89 -11.08 3.75
C GLN A 285 1.95 -10.01 4.31
N LEU A 286 2.48 -9.00 5.02
CA LEU A 286 1.68 -7.89 5.52
C LEU A 286 1.04 -7.09 4.38
N ILE A 287 1.82 -6.69 3.36
CA ILE A 287 1.30 -5.97 2.20
C ILE A 287 0.21 -6.78 1.48
N LYS A 288 0.45 -8.08 1.26
CA LYS A 288 -0.53 -8.99 0.66
C LYS A 288 -1.80 -9.11 1.50
N ALA A 289 -1.67 -9.25 2.82
CA ALA A 289 -2.80 -9.36 3.74
C ALA A 289 -3.62 -8.06 3.78
N MET A 290 -2.96 -6.90 3.78
CA MET A 290 -3.60 -5.59 3.69
C MET A 290 -4.36 -5.44 2.37
N ALA A 291 -3.74 -5.75 1.24
CA ALA A 291 -4.39 -5.70 -0.07
C ALA A 291 -5.62 -6.62 -0.14
N LYS A 292 -5.50 -7.85 0.34
CA LYS A 292 -6.60 -8.83 0.40
C LYS A 292 -7.73 -8.36 1.32
N LYS A 293 -7.42 -7.77 2.47
CA LYS A 293 -8.42 -7.24 3.41
C LYS A 293 -9.14 -6.03 2.82
N ALA A 294 -8.40 -5.11 2.21
CA ALA A 294 -8.95 -3.92 1.55
C ALA A 294 -9.87 -4.29 0.37
N GLY A 295 -9.50 -5.30 -0.42
CA GLY A 295 -10.32 -5.83 -1.52
C GLY A 295 -11.47 -6.76 -1.07
N SER A 296 -11.62 -7.02 0.22
CA SER A 296 -12.69 -7.91 0.70
C SER A 296 -14.07 -7.27 0.57
N ALA A 297 -15.09 -8.08 0.28
CA ALA A 297 -16.46 -7.59 0.16
C ALA A 297 -16.91 -6.78 1.40
N GLY A 298 -16.52 -7.22 2.61
CA GLY A 298 -16.87 -6.53 3.86
C GLY A 298 -16.24 -5.14 4.04
N VAL A 299 -15.18 -4.81 3.31
CA VAL A 299 -14.63 -3.46 3.22
C VAL A 299 -15.27 -2.73 2.04
N LEU A 300 -15.23 -3.32 0.84
CA LEU A 300 -15.68 -2.67 -0.40
C LEU A 300 -17.18 -2.31 -0.42
N THR A 301 -18.03 -3.05 0.29
CA THR A 301 -19.47 -2.74 0.38
C THR A 301 -19.82 -1.80 1.53
N ASP A 302 -18.86 -1.50 2.41
CA ASP A 302 -19.06 -0.60 3.56
C ASP A 302 -18.45 0.76 3.24
N PHE A 303 -19.32 1.69 2.85
CA PHE A 303 -18.93 3.06 2.51
C PHE A 303 -18.18 3.79 3.63
N GLY A 304 -18.53 3.51 4.89
CA GLY A 304 -17.85 4.09 6.04
C GLY A 304 -16.40 3.62 6.14
N LYS A 305 -16.19 2.31 6.00
CA LYS A 305 -14.85 1.69 6.04
C LYS A 305 -13.99 2.07 4.85
N VAL A 306 -14.55 2.13 3.63
CA VAL A 306 -13.80 2.58 2.44
C VAL A 306 -13.27 3.99 2.66
N ARG A 307 -14.11 4.90 3.16
CA ARG A 307 -13.71 6.27 3.46
C ARG A 307 -12.66 6.35 4.58
N GLU A 308 -12.84 5.59 5.66
CA GLU A 308 -11.88 5.54 6.76
C GLU A 308 -10.51 5.02 6.30
N LEU A 309 -10.51 3.95 5.50
CA LEU A 309 -9.30 3.38 4.91
C LEU A 309 -8.58 4.38 4.01
N ILE A 310 -9.32 5.05 3.13
CA ILE A 310 -8.80 6.09 2.24
C ILE A 310 -8.12 7.21 3.04
N GLN A 311 -8.81 7.72 4.07
CA GLN A 311 -8.28 8.81 4.90
C GLN A 311 -7.04 8.36 5.69
N ALA A 312 -7.05 7.12 6.18
CA ALA A 312 -5.91 6.51 6.86
C ALA A 312 -4.70 6.44 5.93
N VAL A 313 -4.87 5.87 4.73
CA VAL A 313 -3.81 5.78 3.71
C VAL A 313 -3.29 7.17 3.33
N GLY A 314 -4.17 8.12 3.04
CA GLY A 314 -3.77 9.46 2.61
C GLY A 314 -2.96 10.25 3.63
N LYS A 315 -3.30 10.13 4.91
CA LYS A 315 -2.57 10.81 5.99
C LYS A 315 -1.23 10.16 6.30
N SER A 316 -1.08 8.88 5.97
CA SER A 316 0.02 8.03 6.40
C SER A 316 1.05 7.74 5.32
N MET A 317 0.75 8.08 4.07
CA MET A 317 1.56 7.73 2.92
C MET A 317 1.76 8.95 2.03
N LEU A 318 3.01 9.13 1.56
CA LEU A 318 3.28 10.02 0.44
C LEU A 318 3.23 9.19 -0.84
N LEU A 319 2.39 9.60 -1.78
CA LEU A 319 2.22 8.93 -3.07
C LEU A 319 2.75 9.80 -4.21
N SER A 320 3.53 9.22 -5.10
CA SER A 320 3.96 9.82 -6.36
C SER A 320 3.23 9.13 -7.50
N LEU A 321 2.49 9.93 -8.27
CA LEU A 321 1.71 9.51 -9.44
C LEU A 321 2.30 10.08 -10.74
N PRO A 322 2.02 9.46 -11.89
CA PRO A 322 2.31 10.03 -13.20
C PRO A 322 1.70 11.42 -13.37
N ALA A 323 2.30 12.25 -14.22
CA ALA A 323 1.73 13.54 -14.56
C ALA A 323 0.35 13.38 -15.22
N GLY A 324 -0.65 14.09 -14.69
CA GLY A 324 -2.04 14.05 -15.20
C GLY A 324 -2.94 12.96 -14.59
N MET A 325 -2.39 12.05 -13.80
CA MET A 325 -3.15 11.02 -13.10
C MET A 325 -3.59 11.52 -11.71
N ASP A 326 -4.88 11.42 -11.42
CA ASP A 326 -5.39 11.66 -10.08
C ASP A 326 -5.38 10.37 -9.23
N VAL A 327 -5.61 10.54 -7.92
CA VAL A 327 -5.57 9.39 -7.01
C VAL A 327 -6.76 8.45 -7.22
N THR A 328 -7.89 8.95 -7.73
CA THR A 328 -9.07 8.12 -7.99
C THR A 328 -8.79 7.15 -9.15
N ASP A 329 -8.20 7.64 -10.25
CA ASP A 329 -7.78 6.85 -11.41
C ASP A 329 -6.75 5.78 -11.00
N PHE A 330 -5.77 6.16 -10.17
CA PHE A 330 -4.80 5.22 -9.62
C PHE A 330 -5.48 4.14 -8.77
N LEU A 331 -6.38 4.53 -7.85
CA LEU A 331 -7.11 3.58 -7.01
C LEU A 331 -8.00 2.64 -7.82
N PHE A 332 -8.67 3.13 -8.87
CA PHE A 332 -9.45 2.28 -9.77
C PHE A 332 -8.58 1.27 -10.50
N THR A 333 -7.41 1.71 -10.99
CA THR A 333 -6.41 0.81 -11.60
C THR A 333 -5.95 -0.27 -10.61
N MET A 334 -5.70 0.12 -9.35
CA MET A 334 -5.30 -0.83 -8.30
C MET A 334 -6.44 -1.75 -7.83
N LYS A 335 -7.70 -1.31 -7.89
CA LYS A 335 -8.87 -2.11 -7.51
C LYS A 335 -8.97 -3.38 -8.35
N ASP A 336 -8.65 -3.29 -9.64
CA ASP A 336 -8.73 -4.44 -10.53
C ASP A 336 -7.59 -5.44 -10.24
N LEU A 337 -6.43 -4.95 -9.78
CA LEU A 337 -5.32 -5.77 -9.28
C LEU A 337 -5.60 -6.45 -7.94
N ALA A 338 -6.51 -5.94 -7.12
CA ALA A 338 -6.90 -6.60 -5.87
C ALA A 338 -7.58 -7.97 -6.10
N SER A 339 -8.03 -8.24 -7.33
CA SER A 339 -8.53 -9.55 -7.76
C SER A 339 -7.43 -10.48 -8.31
N ALA A 340 -6.27 -9.95 -8.68
CA ALA A 340 -5.12 -10.70 -9.14
C ALA A 340 -4.39 -11.36 -7.95
N ASP A 341 -3.87 -12.57 -8.16
CA ASP A 341 -3.06 -13.23 -7.14
C ASP A 341 -1.70 -12.52 -7.03
N LEU A 342 -1.40 -11.95 -5.86
CA LEU A 342 -0.13 -11.26 -5.63
C LEU A 342 0.96 -12.29 -5.35
N VAL A 343 1.85 -12.49 -6.34
CA VAL A 343 2.97 -13.43 -6.23
C VAL A 343 4.12 -12.76 -5.49
N LEU A 344 4.52 -13.34 -4.36
CA LEU A 344 5.59 -12.83 -3.53
C LEU A 344 6.93 -13.41 -3.99
N LEU A 345 7.87 -12.55 -4.35
CA LEU A 345 9.19 -12.94 -4.85
C LEU A 345 10.30 -12.47 -3.92
N LYS A 346 11.23 -13.36 -3.61
CA LYS A 346 12.45 -13.07 -2.85
C LYS A 346 13.64 -12.88 -3.78
N THR A 347 14.48 -11.92 -3.44
CA THR A 347 15.80 -11.72 -4.05
C THR A 347 16.81 -12.70 -3.47
N ASN A 348 17.88 -12.96 -4.22
CA ASN A 348 19.00 -13.84 -3.89
C ASN A 348 18.59 -15.25 -3.42
N ALA A 349 17.43 -15.73 -3.89
CA ALA A 349 16.76 -16.94 -3.40
C ALA A 349 16.57 -17.01 -1.86
N GLY A 350 16.66 -15.87 -1.17
CA GLY A 350 16.55 -15.76 0.30
C GLY A 350 17.87 -15.88 1.05
N TYR A 351 19.00 -15.81 0.35
CA TYR A 351 20.33 -15.94 0.92
C TYR A 351 21.12 -14.64 0.84
N TYR A 352 21.88 -14.36 1.90
CA TYR A 352 22.81 -13.24 1.92
C TYR A 352 23.89 -13.37 0.85
N GLN A 353 24.09 -12.30 0.08
CA GLN A 353 25.20 -12.19 -0.87
C GLN A 353 26.16 -11.11 -0.37
N SER A 354 26.82 -11.38 0.75
CA SER A 354 27.67 -10.41 1.44
C SER A 354 28.91 -10.01 0.63
N ILE A 355 29.22 -8.72 0.66
CA ILE A 355 30.48 -8.15 0.23
C ILE A 355 31.33 -7.95 1.47
N ILE A 356 32.48 -8.62 1.52
CA ILE A 356 33.45 -8.52 2.62
C ILE A 356 34.76 -8.00 2.04
N VAL A 357 35.26 -6.90 2.60
CA VAL A 357 36.52 -6.28 2.21
C VAL A 357 37.41 -6.19 3.44
N ASN A 358 38.60 -6.80 3.39
CA ASN A 358 39.56 -6.84 4.50
C ASN A 358 38.98 -7.42 5.82
N GLY A 359 38.00 -8.31 5.73
CA GLY A 359 37.32 -8.90 6.89
C GLY A 359 36.12 -8.09 7.41
N ASP A 360 35.91 -6.87 6.89
CA ASP A 360 34.77 -6.04 7.24
C ASP A 360 33.62 -6.25 6.26
N TYR A 361 32.41 -6.41 6.80
CA TYR A 361 31.18 -6.41 6.02
C TYR A 361 30.92 -5.01 5.43
N LYS A 362 30.72 -4.93 4.11
CA LYS A 362 30.44 -3.68 3.40
C LYS A 362 29.00 -3.56 2.91
N GLY A 363 28.28 -4.66 2.78
CA GLY A 363 26.91 -4.69 2.27
C GLY A 363 26.60 -6.00 1.56
N GLU A 364 25.54 -6.01 0.76
CA GLU A 364 25.13 -7.12 -0.09
C GLU A 364 25.20 -6.75 -1.57
N LYS A 365 25.15 -7.76 -2.43
CA LYS A 365 24.90 -7.61 -3.87
C LYS A 365 23.72 -8.44 -4.32
N LEU A 366 23.30 -8.24 -5.56
CA LEU A 366 22.35 -9.14 -6.21
C LEU A 366 23.10 -10.34 -6.80
N ASP A 367 22.49 -11.52 -6.71
CA ASP A 367 22.93 -12.67 -7.49
C ASP A 367 22.45 -12.59 -8.94
N LYS A 368 23.03 -13.42 -9.79
CA LYS A 368 22.71 -13.43 -11.22
C LYS A 368 21.24 -13.75 -11.48
N THR A 369 20.65 -14.67 -10.71
CA THR A 369 19.23 -15.05 -10.82
C THR A 369 18.33 -13.85 -10.58
N THR A 370 18.67 -13.03 -9.60
CA THR A 370 17.92 -11.82 -9.22
C THR A 370 18.08 -10.71 -10.25
N GLU A 371 19.29 -10.53 -10.80
CA GLU A 371 19.49 -9.62 -11.92
C GLU A 371 18.66 -10.04 -13.14
N GLU A 372 18.61 -11.34 -13.45
CA GLU A 372 17.76 -11.88 -14.52
C GLU A 372 16.26 -11.69 -14.22
N MET A 373 15.83 -11.83 -12.97
CA MET A 373 14.46 -11.52 -12.52
C MET A 373 14.08 -10.07 -12.82
N PHE A 374 14.95 -9.10 -12.47
CA PHE A 374 14.67 -7.69 -12.76
C PHE A 374 14.71 -7.36 -14.26
N ARG A 375 15.60 -8.01 -15.04
CA ARG A 375 15.58 -7.91 -16.51
C ARG A 375 14.30 -8.49 -17.13
N ALA A 376 13.76 -9.57 -16.55
CA ALA A 376 12.49 -10.12 -16.97
C ALA A 376 11.33 -9.15 -16.66
N ALA A 377 11.33 -8.54 -15.47
CA ALA A 377 10.35 -7.53 -15.10
C ALA A 377 10.42 -6.27 -16.00
N SER A 378 11.62 -5.79 -16.35
CA SER A 378 11.78 -4.63 -17.23
C SER A 378 11.30 -4.86 -18.68
N SER A 379 11.10 -6.12 -19.07
CA SER A 379 10.65 -6.52 -20.39
C SER A 379 9.28 -7.23 -20.40
N ASP A 380 8.51 -7.12 -19.31
CA ASP A 380 7.19 -7.76 -19.13
C ASP A 380 7.21 -9.28 -19.35
N LYS A 381 8.27 -9.94 -18.89
CA LYS A 381 8.51 -11.38 -19.00
C LYS A 381 8.64 -12.07 -17.63
N LEU A 382 8.28 -11.38 -16.55
CA LEU A 382 8.46 -11.87 -15.20
C LEU A 382 7.72 -13.19 -14.94
N GLY A 383 6.51 -13.37 -15.51
CA GLY A 383 5.78 -14.64 -15.37
C GLY A 383 6.53 -15.84 -15.95
N ASN A 384 7.09 -15.70 -17.15
CA ASN A 384 7.92 -16.76 -17.74
C ASN A 384 9.17 -17.05 -16.91
N PHE A 385 9.79 -16.00 -16.36
CA PHE A 385 10.93 -16.16 -15.47
C PHE A 385 10.57 -16.95 -14.22
N VAL A 386 9.45 -16.61 -13.56
CA VAL A 386 8.98 -17.27 -12.33
C VAL A 386 8.64 -18.74 -12.59
N LEU A 387 8.00 -19.06 -13.72
CA LEU A 387 7.72 -20.44 -14.12
C LEU A 387 8.99 -21.29 -14.25
N LEU A 388 10.07 -20.71 -14.75
CA LEU A 388 11.37 -21.38 -14.90
C LEU A 388 12.22 -21.35 -13.63
N ASN A 389 11.89 -20.48 -12.67
CA ASN A 389 12.65 -20.25 -11.44
C ASN A 389 11.75 -20.30 -10.19
N PRO A 390 11.06 -21.42 -9.92
CA PRO A 390 10.13 -21.51 -8.78
C PRO A 390 10.79 -21.26 -7.42
N GLN A 391 12.11 -21.40 -7.32
CA GLN A 391 12.88 -21.12 -6.11
C GLN A 391 12.86 -19.65 -5.67
N VAL A 392 12.53 -18.70 -6.56
CA VAL A 392 12.43 -17.27 -6.20
C VAL A 392 11.09 -16.92 -5.57
N VAL A 393 10.11 -17.83 -5.59
CA VAL A 393 8.80 -17.61 -4.99
C VAL A 393 8.89 -17.80 -3.48
N ASN A 394 8.33 -16.85 -2.74
CA ASN A 394 8.09 -16.99 -1.31
C ASN A 394 6.86 -17.86 -1.08
N ASN A 395 7.09 -19.12 -0.73
CA ASN A 395 6.02 -20.04 -0.37
C ASN A 395 5.54 -19.72 1.04
N GLU A 396 4.31 -19.22 1.15
CA GLU A 396 3.58 -19.15 2.42
C GLU A 396 3.22 -20.60 2.81
N LYS A 397 4.00 -21.22 3.70
CA LYS A 397 3.71 -22.56 4.24
C LYS A 397 3.14 -22.52 5.64
#